data_AF-A0A1X7JSC3-F1
#
_entry.id   AF-A0A1X7JSC3-F1
#
_cell.length_a   1.000
_cell.length_b   1.000
_cell.length_c   1.000
_cell.angle_alpha   90.00
_cell.angle_beta   90.00
_cell.angle_gamma   90.00
#
_symmetry.space_group_name_H-M   'P 1'
#
loop_
_entity.id
_entity.type
_entity.pdbx_description
1 polymer ?
#
loop_
_entity_poly.entity_id
_entity_poly.type
_entity_poly.pdbx_seq_one_letter_code
_entity_poly.pdbx_strand_id
1 'polypeptide(L)'
;MTAELSSALIFGAATVALAGSFVVLERLVRVKNVPTEITRRVAHVLACLFALVVHAVLPFWLFIVCAVAFAGLMWLSRHFHVFTSIHKVRRRSLGDVYLPLGIGIAALIGQNDAAVFIAAVLILGLADVAAGLVGDYLRSARKTWWGSGAFFGVSVIVLALCGFGLVPVIVVALLATATERYSPLGTDNVSIPFVAAGLLAVL
;
A
#
# COMPACT_ATOMS: atom_id res chain seq x y z
N MET A 1 13.91 -18.57 22.19
CA MET A 1 13.57 -19.76 21.37
C MET A 1 12.08 -19.84 21.01
N THR A 2 11.12 -19.86 21.96
CA THR A 2 9.68 -19.97 21.63
C THR A 2 9.12 -18.73 20.91
N ALA A 3 9.49 -17.52 21.34
CA ALA A 3 9.04 -16.26 20.71
C ALA A 3 9.67 -16.02 19.31
N GLU A 4 10.91 -16.46 19.11
CA GLU A 4 11.57 -16.39 17.80
C GLU A 4 10.96 -17.39 16.83
N LEU A 5 10.66 -18.61 17.32
CA LEU A 5 9.95 -19.62 16.54
C LEU A 5 8.55 -19.14 16.14
N SER A 6 7.80 -18.51 17.05
CA SER A 6 6.48 -17.97 16.70
C SER A 6 6.56 -16.83 15.68
N SER A 7 7.55 -15.93 15.81
CA SER A 7 7.75 -14.83 14.85
C SER A 7 8.12 -15.34 13.46
N ALA A 8 9.02 -16.34 13.39
CA ALA A 8 9.39 -16.99 12.13
C ALA A 8 8.19 -17.72 11.48
N LEU A 9 7.35 -18.39 12.28
CA LEU A 9 6.13 -19.05 11.78
C LEU A 9 5.12 -18.04 11.24
N ILE A 10 4.89 -16.93 11.92
CA ILE A 10 3.98 -15.86 11.46
C ILE A 10 4.50 -15.27 10.15
N PHE A 11 5.78 -14.92 10.09
CA PHE A 11 6.40 -14.39 8.86
C PHE A 11 6.31 -15.39 7.69
N GLY A 12 6.63 -16.66 7.93
CA GLY A 12 6.53 -17.72 6.93
C GLY A 12 5.10 -17.92 6.43
N ALA A 13 4.13 -18.01 7.33
CA ALA A 13 2.72 -18.17 6.99
C ALA A 13 2.17 -16.97 6.21
N ALA A 14 2.49 -15.74 6.65
CA ALA A 14 2.10 -14.51 5.96
C ALA A 14 2.70 -14.45 4.54
N THR A 15 3.95 -14.88 4.37
CA THR A 15 4.64 -14.89 3.07
C THR A 15 4.01 -15.89 2.12
N VAL A 16 3.72 -17.11 2.60
CA VAL A 16 3.02 -18.14 1.82
C VAL A 16 1.62 -17.67 1.44
N ALA A 17 0.89 -17.01 2.35
CA ALA A 17 -0.43 -16.46 2.07
C ALA A 17 -0.39 -15.36 1.00
N LEU A 18 0.56 -14.42 1.09
CA LEU A 18 0.73 -13.36 0.09
C LEU A 18 1.10 -13.95 -1.28
N ALA A 19 2.09 -14.84 -1.33
CA ALA A 19 2.50 -15.50 -2.58
C ALA A 19 1.35 -16.30 -3.21
N GLY A 20 0.62 -17.08 -2.40
CA GLY A 20 -0.57 -17.81 -2.84
C GLY A 20 -1.66 -16.88 -3.39
N SER A 21 -1.87 -15.72 -2.77
CA SER A 21 -2.82 -14.73 -3.27
C SER A 21 -2.45 -14.20 -4.66
N PHE A 22 -1.16 -13.94 -4.93
CA PHE A 22 -0.71 -13.50 -6.25
C PHE A 22 -0.89 -14.58 -7.32
N VAL A 23 -0.65 -15.86 -6.98
CA VAL A 23 -0.93 -16.98 -7.89
C VAL A 23 -2.43 -17.06 -8.22
N VAL A 24 -3.29 -16.90 -7.21
CA VAL A 24 -4.75 -16.89 -7.42
C VAL A 24 -5.16 -15.71 -8.29
N LEU A 25 -4.68 -14.50 -8.02
CA LEU A 25 -4.97 -13.30 -8.81
C LEU A 25 -4.50 -13.46 -10.27
N GLU A 26 -3.30 -14.00 -10.50
CA GLU A 26 -2.80 -14.31 -11.84
C GLU A 26 -3.73 -15.27 -12.59
N ARG A 27 -4.18 -16.33 -11.90
CA ARG A 27 -5.11 -17.30 -12.47
C ARG A 27 -6.46 -16.68 -12.79
N LEU A 28 -6.97 -15.78 -11.95
CA LEU A 28 -8.22 -15.06 -12.20
C LEU A 28 -8.13 -14.18 -13.46
N VAL A 29 -7.01 -13.49 -13.66
CA VAL A 29 -6.80 -12.69 -14.88
C VAL A 29 -6.69 -13.58 -16.11
N ARG A 30 -5.91 -14.68 -16.05
CA ARG A 30 -5.65 -15.54 -17.21
C ARG A 30 -6.82 -16.44 -17.62
N VAL A 31 -7.56 -16.96 -16.64
CA VAL A 31 -8.61 -17.97 -16.88
C VAL A 31 -10.01 -17.37 -16.85
N LYS A 32 -10.25 -16.42 -15.94
CA LYS A 32 -11.59 -15.82 -15.75
C LYS A 32 -11.73 -14.43 -16.38
N ASN A 33 -10.71 -13.93 -17.09
CA ASN A 33 -10.70 -12.61 -17.72
C ASN A 33 -11.08 -11.46 -16.77
N VAL A 34 -10.75 -11.60 -15.47
CA VAL A 34 -11.01 -10.53 -14.49
C VAL A 34 -10.19 -9.29 -14.89
N PRO A 35 -10.78 -8.08 -14.85
CA PRO A 35 -10.04 -6.85 -15.15
C PRO A 35 -8.79 -6.71 -14.29
N THR A 36 -7.63 -6.48 -14.93
CA THR A 36 -6.33 -6.35 -14.27
C THR A 36 -6.28 -5.22 -13.24
N GLU A 37 -7.09 -4.17 -13.42
CA GLU A 37 -7.17 -3.08 -12.46
C GLU A 37 -7.71 -3.55 -11.10
N ILE A 38 -8.70 -4.46 -11.10
CA ILE A 38 -9.29 -5.02 -9.88
C ILE A 38 -8.24 -5.88 -9.17
N THR A 39 -7.57 -6.79 -9.89
CA THR A 39 -6.56 -7.66 -9.29
C THR A 39 -5.37 -6.89 -8.76
N ARG A 40 -4.95 -5.81 -9.45
CA ARG A 40 -3.90 -4.91 -8.98
C ARG A 40 -4.27 -4.24 -7.66
N ARG A 41 -5.50 -3.74 -7.53
CA ARG A 41 -5.98 -3.11 -6.28
C ARG A 41 -6.05 -4.12 -5.14
N VAL A 42 -6.52 -5.34 -5.40
CA VAL A 42 -6.54 -6.41 -4.40
C VAL A 42 -5.12 -6.76 -3.96
N ALA A 43 -4.18 -6.93 -4.90
CA ALA A 43 -2.77 -7.18 -4.58
C ALA A 43 -2.16 -6.04 -3.74
N HIS A 44 -2.51 -4.78 -4.05
CA HIS A 44 -2.07 -3.59 -3.32
C HIS A 44 -2.54 -3.61 -1.86
N VAL A 45 -3.84 -3.85 -1.61
CA VAL A 45 -4.39 -3.98 -0.24
C VAL A 45 -3.70 -5.13 0.50
N LEU A 46 -3.56 -6.30 -0.14
CA LEU A 46 -2.97 -7.48 0.49
C LEU A 46 -1.49 -7.25 0.85
N ALA A 47 -0.74 -6.54 0.01
CA ALA A 47 0.65 -6.17 0.31
C ALA A 47 0.74 -5.19 1.48
N CYS A 48 -0.16 -4.21 1.59
CA CYS A 48 -0.24 -3.32 2.75
C CYS A 48 -0.58 -4.10 4.04
N LEU A 49 -1.58 -4.98 4.01
CA LEU A 49 -1.94 -5.81 5.17
C LEU A 49 -0.82 -6.77 5.58
N PHE A 50 -0.15 -7.38 4.61
CA PHE A 50 1.04 -8.18 4.84
C PHE A 50 2.13 -7.36 5.55
N ALA A 51 2.41 -6.15 5.10
CA ALA A 51 3.40 -5.29 5.72
C ALA A 51 3.07 -4.95 7.18
N LEU A 52 1.80 -4.72 7.51
CA LEU A 52 1.36 -4.49 8.89
C LEU A 52 1.65 -5.70 9.79
N VAL A 53 1.33 -6.91 9.32
CA VAL A 53 1.58 -8.16 10.06
C VAL A 53 3.08 -8.38 10.24
N VAL A 54 3.85 -8.20 9.18
CA VAL A 54 5.29 -8.50 9.16
C VAL A 54 6.10 -7.48 9.96
N HIS A 55 5.71 -6.21 9.96
CA HIS A 55 6.33 -5.17 10.79
C HIS A 55 6.22 -5.49 12.29
N ALA A 56 5.15 -6.15 12.72
CA ALA A 56 4.94 -6.50 14.12
C ALA A 56 5.83 -7.65 14.62
N VAL A 57 6.42 -8.45 13.72
CA VAL A 57 7.17 -9.67 14.08
C VAL A 57 8.64 -9.65 13.65
N LEU A 58 9.02 -8.81 12.68
CA LEU A 58 10.40 -8.71 12.22
C LEU A 58 11.18 -7.61 12.95
N PRO A 59 12.49 -7.80 13.15
CA PRO A 59 13.34 -6.69 13.55
C PRO A 59 13.37 -5.65 12.43
N PHE A 60 13.40 -4.37 12.81
CA PHE A 60 13.28 -3.22 11.92
C PHE A 60 14.22 -3.27 10.71
N TRP A 61 15.51 -3.58 10.92
CA TRP A 61 16.49 -3.65 9.83
C TRP A 61 16.10 -4.70 8.78
N LEU A 62 15.56 -5.85 9.21
CA LEU A 62 15.15 -6.92 8.32
C LEU A 62 13.88 -6.56 7.56
N PHE A 63 12.94 -5.86 8.21
CA PHE A 63 11.77 -5.31 7.55
C PHE A 63 12.15 -4.37 6.40
N ILE A 64 13.09 -3.45 6.61
CA ILE A 64 13.58 -2.54 5.58
C ILE A 64 14.28 -3.30 4.44
N VAL A 65 15.12 -4.29 4.77
CA VAL A 65 15.75 -5.15 3.75
C VAL A 65 14.68 -5.89 2.93
N CYS A 66 13.65 -6.44 3.57
CA CYS A 66 12.54 -7.10 2.87
C CYS A 66 11.78 -6.13 1.95
N ALA A 67 11.52 -4.90 2.40
CA ALA A 67 10.86 -3.88 1.58
C ALA A 67 11.69 -3.55 0.32
N VAL A 68 12.99 -3.31 0.46
CA VAL A 68 13.88 -3.04 -0.68
C VAL A 68 14.02 -4.26 -1.60
N ALA A 69 14.18 -5.45 -1.04
CA ALA A 69 14.27 -6.69 -1.80
C ALA A 69 12.99 -6.96 -2.59
N PHE A 70 11.82 -6.72 -2.00
CA PHE A 70 10.54 -6.89 -2.68
C PHE A 70 10.34 -5.85 -3.78
N ALA A 71 10.78 -4.60 -3.58
CA ALA A 71 10.81 -3.60 -4.65
C ALA A 71 11.68 -4.06 -5.84
N GLY A 72 12.87 -4.59 -5.55
CA GLY A 72 13.77 -5.17 -6.55
C GLY A 72 13.14 -6.36 -7.28
N LEU A 73 12.44 -7.24 -6.55
CA LEU A 73 11.72 -8.37 -7.12
C LEU A 73 10.59 -7.91 -8.07
N MET A 74 9.81 -6.90 -7.69
CA MET A 74 8.75 -6.33 -8.54
C MET A 74 9.31 -5.64 -9.77
N TRP A 75 10.48 -5.01 -9.65
CA TRP A 75 11.17 -4.45 -10.80
C TRP A 75 11.66 -5.55 -11.75
N LEU A 76 12.22 -6.64 -11.21
CA LEU A 76 12.73 -7.76 -11.99
C LEU A 76 11.61 -8.58 -12.65
N SER A 77 10.48 -8.79 -11.97
CA SER A 77 9.33 -9.53 -12.51
C SER A 77 8.74 -8.87 -13.76
N ARG A 78 8.83 -7.54 -13.86
CA ARG A 78 8.49 -6.79 -15.09
C ARG A 78 9.35 -7.19 -16.27
N HIS A 79 10.66 -7.36 -16.06
CA HIS A 79 11.59 -7.72 -17.12
C HIS A 79 11.31 -9.13 -17.65
N PHE A 80 10.92 -10.05 -16.78
CA PHE A 80 10.59 -11.43 -17.14
C PHE A 80 9.12 -11.65 -17.53
N HIS A 81 8.30 -10.59 -17.57
CA HIS A 81 6.85 -10.66 -17.86
C HIS A 81 6.07 -11.67 -16.97
N VAL A 82 6.54 -11.88 -15.75
CA VAL A 82 5.87 -12.71 -14.72
C VAL A 82 4.90 -11.80 -13.95
N PHE A 83 3.71 -12.28 -13.56
CA PHE A 83 2.62 -11.50 -12.92
C PHE A 83 1.92 -10.49 -13.82
N THR A 84 1.28 -10.97 -14.91
CA THR A 84 0.47 -10.11 -15.78
C THR A 84 -0.71 -9.46 -15.05
N SER A 85 -1.20 -10.07 -13.97
CA SER A 85 -2.24 -9.53 -13.09
C SER A 85 -1.84 -8.24 -12.36
N ILE A 86 -0.54 -7.92 -12.34
CA ILE A 86 0.02 -6.71 -11.71
C ILE A 86 0.55 -5.76 -12.78
N HIS A 87 1.31 -6.26 -13.76
CA HIS A 87 2.03 -5.41 -14.72
C HIS A 87 1.21 -5.01 -15.96
N LYS A 88 0.16 -5.76 -16.34
CA LYS A 88 -0.60 -5.52 -17.58
C LYS A 88 -1.73 -4.50 -17.36
N VAL A 89 -1.36 -3.30 -16.89
CA VAL A 89 -2.30 -2.21 -16.64
C VAL A 89 -2.48 -1.29 -17.84
N ARG A 90 -3.66 -0.65 -17.91
CA ARG A 90 -4.06 0.29 -18.98
C ARG A 90 -3.19 1.55 -19.03
N ARG A 91 -2.45 1.85 -17.95
CA ARG A 91 -1.59 3.03 -17.79
C ARG A 91 -0.17 2.57 -17.46
N ARG A 92 0.84 3.20 -18.06
CA ARG A 92 2.24 2.99 -17.69
C ARG A 92 2.44 3.54 -16.26
N SER A 93 2.70 2.66 -15.30
CA SER A 93 2.91 3.00 -13.88
C SER A 93 4.01 2.13 -13.32
N LEU A 94 4.76 2.63 -12.32
CA LEU A 94 5.73 1.86 -11.54
C LEU A 94 5.24 1.63 -10.09
N GLY A 95 3.92 1.74 -9.88
CA GLY A 95 3.30 1.68 -8.56
C GLY A 95 3.59 0.39 -7.77
N ASP A 96 3.71 -0.75 -8.43
CA ASP A 96 4.10 -2.03 -7.82
C ASP A 96 5.53 -2.03 -7.24
N VAL A 97 6.47 -1.33 -7.87
CA VAL A 97 7.83 -1.11 -7.35
C VAL A 97 7.82 -0.05 -6.24
N TYR A 98 7.03 1.00 -6.43
CA TYR A 98 6.91 2.11 -5.48
C TYR A 98 6.19 1.75 -4.18
N LEU A 99 5.24 0.81 -4.23
CA LEU A 99 4.48 0.35 -3.07
C LEU A 99 5.36 -0.13 -1.90
N PRO A 100 6.25 -1.13 -2.08
CA PRO A 100 7.14 -1.54 -0.99
C PRO A 100 8.12 -0.46 -0.55
N LEU A 101 8.56 0.42 -1.45
CA LEU A 101 9.43 1.54 -1.08
C LEU A 101 8.68 2.55 -0.19
N GLY A 102 7.44 2.87 -0.51
CA GLY A 102 6.59 3.73 0.32
C GLY A 102 6.27 3.13 1.68
N ILE A 103 5.99 1.82 1.73
CA ILE A 103 5.85 1.08 3.00
C ILE A 103 7.14 1.17 3.82
N GLY A 104 8.30 0.99 3.19
CA GLY A 104 9.60 1.16 3.83
C GLY A 104 9.80 2.58 4.40
N ILE A 105 9.41 3.61 3.65
CA ILE A 105 9.46 5.01 4.10
C ILE A 105 8.53 5.26 5.29
N ALA A 106 7.30 4.75 5.26
CA ALA A 106 6.40 4.83 6.42
C ALA A 106 7.03 4.16 7.65
N ALA A 107 7.70 3.02 7.49
CA ALA A 107 8.37 2.34 8.60
C ALA A 107 9.57 3.14 9.12
N LEU A 108 10.38 3.73 8.24
CA LEU A 108 11.50 4.59 8.63
C LEU A 108 11.03 5.79 9.48
N ILE A 109 9.95 6.45 9.06
CA ILE A 109 9.42 7.62 9.77
C ILE A 109 8.70 7.21 11.05
N GLY A 110 7.87 6.15 11.00
CA GLY A 110 7.11 5.62 12.12
C GLY A 110 7.88 4.66 13.02
N GLN A 111 9.22 4.62 12.94
CA GLN A 111 10.03 3.64 13.68
C GLN A 111 9.77 3.67 15.19
N ASN A 112 9.56 4.86 15.75
CA ASN A 112 9.32 5.07 17.18
C ASN A 112 7.84 5.11 17.55
N ASP A 113 6.93 5.07 16.57
CA ASP A 113 5.48 5.13 16.79
C ASP A 113 4.76 4.23 15.78
N ALA A 114 4.31 3.06 16.28
CA ALA A 114 3.58 2.10 15.47
C ALA A 114 2.27 2.67 14.90
N ALA A 115 1.60 3.60 15.59
CA ALA A 115 0.36 4.20 15.09
C ALA A 115 0.61 5.05 13.83
N VAL A 116 1.75 5.76 13.77
CA VAL A 116 2.18 6.53 12.60
C VAL A 116 2.39 5.61 11.40
N PHE A 117 3.14 4.51 11.59
CA PHE A 117 3.36 3.52 10.53
C PHE A 117 2.04 2.88 10.06
N ILE A 118 1.22 2.41 11.00
CA ILE A 118 -0.05 1.73 10.72
C ILE A 118 -0.97 2.66 9.94
N ALA A 119 -1.15 3.91 10.38
CA ALA A 119 -2.02 4.86 9.72
C ALA A 119 -1.53 5.19 8.29
N ALA A 120 -0.23 5.43 8.11
CA ALA A 120 0.32 5.72 6.78
C ALA A 120 0.12 4.55 5.79
N VAL A 121 0.35 3.32 6.23
CA VAL A 121 0.15 2.12 5.41
C VAL A 121 -1.33 1.84 5.15
N LEU A 122 -2.22 2.08 6.11
CA LEU A 122 -3.67 1.95 5.92
C LEU A 122 -4.24 3.03 5.00
N ILE A 123 -3.76 4.27 5.06
CA ILE A 123 -4.12 5.31 4.09
C ILE A 123 -3.69 4.88 2.68
N LEU A 124 -2.44 4.41 2.52
CA LEU A 124 -1.96 3.90 1.25
C LEU A 124 -2.78 2.69 0.75
N GLY A 125 -3.13 1.76 1.64
CA GLY A 125 -3.82 0.52 1.27
C GLY A 125 -5.31 0.71 1.01
N LEU A 126 -5.99 1.55 1.76
CA LEU A 126 -7.45 1.68 1.75
C LEU A 126 -7.92 2.95 1.06
N ALA A 127 -7.36 4.11 1.39
CA ALA A 127 -7.82 5.39 0.83
C ALA A 127 -7.46 5.51 -0.66
N ASP A 128 -6.26 5.10 -1.06
CA ASP A 128 -5.85 5.06 -2.48
C ASP A 128 -6.74 4.12 -3.31
N VAL A 129 -7.03 2.94 -2.76
CA VAL A 129 -7.87 1.95 -3.43
C VAL A 129 -9.31 2.46 -3.55
N ALA A 130 -9.86 3.09 -2.51
CA ALA A 130 -11.18 3.71 -2.55
C ALA A 130 -11.26 4.81 -3.62
N ALA A 131 -10.28 5.71 -3.67
CA ALA A 131 -10.20 6.77 -4.67
C ALA A 131 -10.20 6.22 -6.10
N GLY A 132 -9.40 5.18 -6.32
CA GLY A 132 -9.31 4.57 -7.62
C GLY A 132 -10.53 3.71 -8.01
N LEU A 133 -11.19 3.03 -7.07
CA LEU A 133 -12.46 2.33 -7.32
C LEU A 133 -13.54 3.30 -7.79
N VAL A 134 -13.63 4.48 -7.16
CA VAL A 134 -14.52 5.55 -7.62
C VAL A 134 -14.13 6.04 -9.02
N GLY A 135 -12.84 6.20 -9.29
CA GLY A 135 -12.35 6.52 -10.63
C GLY A 135 -12.75 5.48 -11.69
N ASP A 136 -12.66 4.20 -11.35
CA ASP A 136 -13.01 3.08 -12.23
C ASP A 136 -14.52 3.00 -12.48
N TYR A 137 -15.33 3.20 -11.44
CA TYR A 137 -16.79 3.29 -11.53
C TYR A 137 -17.22 4.42 -12.48
N LEU A 138 -16.56 5.57 -12.38
CA LEU A 138 -16.75 6.71 -13.29
C LEU A 138 -16.06 6.55 -14.66
N ARG A 139 -15.41 5.40 -14.90
CA ARG A 139 -14.66 5.06 -16.13
C ARG A 139 -13.62 6.11 -16.52
N SER A 140 -13.09 6.83 -15.54
CA SER A 140 -12.16 7.94 -15.75
C SER A 140 -10.72 7.45 -15.87
N ALA A 141 -10.04 7.88 -16.94
CA ALA A 141 -8.60 7.67 -17.10
C ALA A 141 -7.74 8.61 -16.23
N ARG A 142 -8.33 9.58 -15.53
CA ARG A 142 -7.67 10.55 -14.67
C ARG A 142 -8.24 10.50 -13.25
N LYS A 143 -7.46 10.91 -12.26
CA LYS A 143 -7.95 11.10 -10.88
C LYS A 143 -9.14 12.07 -10.89
N THR A 144 -10.18 11.79 -10.11
CA THR A 144 -11.47 12.52 -10.11
C THR A 144 -11.70 13.21 -8.78
N TRP A 145 -12.52 14.27 -8.77
CA TRP A 145 -12.92 14.95 -7.53
C TRP A 145 -13.67 14.00 -6.57
N TRP A 146 -14.52 13.13 -7.11
CA TRP A 146 -15.20 12.09 -6.32
C TRP A 146 -14.21 11.08 -5.71
N GLY A 147 -13.16 10.72 -6.45
CA GLY A 147 -12.07 9.89 -5.94
C GLY A 147 -11.33 10.56 -4.79
N SER A 148 -11.02 11.86 -4.91
CA SER A 148 -10.42 12.64 -3.83
C SER A 148 -11.32 12.74 -2.60
N GLY A 149 -12.64 12.86 -2.78
CA GLY A 149 -13.61 12.81 -1.68
C GLY A 149 -13.63 11.46 -0.96
N ALA A 150 -13.57 10.35 -1.72
CA ALA A 150 -13.46 9.01 -1.15
C ALA A 150 -12.14 8.80 -0.41
N PHE A 151 -11.02 9.25 -0.98
CA PHE A 151 -9.72 9.23 -0.32
C PHE A 151 -9.79 9.96 1.03
N PHE A 152 -10.25 11.21 1.02
CA PHE A 152 -10.34 12.05 2.20
C PHE A 152 -11.17 11.38 3.31
N GLY A 153 -12.37 10.91 2.98
CA GLY A 153 -13.26 10.25 3.95
C GLY A 153 -12.64 8.99 4.56
N VAL A 154 -12.00 8.15 3.74
CA VAL A 154 -11.32 6.94 4.25
C VAL A 154 -10.10 7.31 5.10
N SER A 155 -9.32 8.31 4.70
CA SER A 155 -8.19 8.81 5.52
C SER A 155 -8.66 9.31 6.88
N VAL A 156 -9.75 10.08 6.95
CA VAL A 156 -10.32 10.54 8.23
C VAL A 156 -10.71 9.37 9.12
N ILE A 157 -11.38 8.35 8.57
CA ILE A 157 -11.77 7.15 9.33
C ILE A 157 -10.54 6.40 9.84
N VAL A 158 -9.55 6.16 8.99
CA VAL A 158 -8.30 5.48 9.38
C VAL A 158 -7.60 6.22 10.51
N LEU A 159 -7.41 7.53 10.37
CA LEU A 159 -6.71 8.35 11.35
C LEU A 159 -7.44 8.38 12.70
N ALA A 160 -8.77 8.50 12.67
CA ALA A 160 -9.60 8.45 13.87
C ALA A 160 -9.52 7.08 14.57
N LEU A 161 -9.57 5.98 13.81
CA LEU A 161 -9.44 4.62 14.36
C LEU A 161 -8.04 4.33 14.92
N CYS A 162 -7.01 4.98 14.38
CA CYS A 162 -5.65 4.93 14.93
C CYS A 162 -5.47 5.81 16.18
N GLY A 163 -6.50 6.54 16.61
CA GLY A 163 -6.49 7.31 17.86
C GLY A 163 -5.88 8.70 17.75
N PHE A 164 -5.66 9.22 16.53
CA PHE A 164 -5.12 10.56 16.36
C PHE A 164 -6.13 11.66 16.69
N GLY A 165 -5.64 12.78 17.22
CA GLY A 165 -6.45 13.95 17.55
C GLY A 165 -7.03 14.63 16.30
N LEU A 166 -8.03 15.50 16.51
CA LEU A 166 -8.76 16.19 15.43
C LEU A 166 -7.84 16.96 14.47
N VAL A 167 -6.82 17.64 15.00
CA VAL A 167 -5.90 18.45 14.20
C VAL A 167 -5.05 17.57 13.26
N PRO A 168 -4.30 16.56 13.73
CA PRO A 168 -3.63 15.61 12.84
C PRO A 168 -4.57 14.96 11.84
N VAL A 169 -5.77 14.53 12.26
CA VAL A 169 -6.76 13.89 11.38
C VAL A 169 -7.10 14.78 10.17
N ILE A 170 -7.46 16.03 10.41
CA ILE A 170 -7.87 16.96 9.34
C ILE A 170 -6.69 17.32 8.45
N VAL A 171 -5.55 17.71 9.05
CA VAL A 171 -4.37 18.18 8.30
C VAL A 171 -3.80 17.06 7.43
N VAL A 172 -3.62 15.88 8.00
CA VAL A 172 -3.05 14.72 7.29
C VAL A 172 -4.01 14.25 6.20
N ALA A 173 -5.31 14.13 6.47
CA ALA A 173 -6.27 13.73 5.45
C ALA A 173 -6.30 14.71 4.27
N LEU A 174 -6.33 16.02 4.52
CA LEU A 174 -6.32 17.04 3.46
C LEU A 174 -5.05 16.99 2.61
N LEU A 175 -3.88 16.95 3.24
CA LEU A 175 -2.60 16.99 2.53
C LEU A 175 -2.30 15.66 1.84
N ALA A 176 -2.69 14.52 2.42
CA ALA A 176 -2.61 13.22 1.76
C ALA A 176 -3.56 13.14 0.55
N THR A 177 -4.78 13.68 0.64
CA THR A 177 -5.70 13.79 -0.51
C THR A 177 -5.12 14.67 -1.63
N ALA A 178 -4.55 15.82 -1.29
CA ALA A 178 -3.89 16.68 -2.27
C ALA A 178 -2.71 15.96 -2.93
N THR A 179 -1.90 15.26 -2.14
CA THR A 179 -0.78 14.44 -2.61
C THR A 179 -1.27 13.35 -3.57
N GLU A 180 -2.30 12.60 -3.21
CA GLU A 180 -2.93 11.63 -4.11
C GLU A 180 -3.33 12.30 -5.42
N ARG A 181 -4.07 13.42 -5.36
CA ARG A 181 -4.63 14.08 -6.55
C ARG A 181 -3.59 14.45 -7.59
N TYR A 182 -2.41 14.90 -7.15
CA TYR A 182 -1.37 15.47 -7.99
C TYR A 182 -0.19 14.53 -8.27
N SER A 183 -0.09 13.37 -7.61
CA SER A 183 0.98 12.41 -7.87
C SER A 183 0.78 11.66 -9.20
N PRO A 184 1.72 11.78 -10.16
CA PRO A 184 1.64 11.10 -11.45
C PRO A 184 2.20 9.67 -11.39
N LEU A 185 1.80 8.83 -12.35
CA LEU A 185 2.48 7.57 -12.70
C LEU A 185 2.72 6.55 -11.57
N GLY A 186 1.92 6.57 -10.51
CA GLY A 186 2.06 5.65 -9.37
C GLY A 186 3.02 6.14 -8.28
N THR A 187 3.53 7.37 -8.38
CA THR A 187 4.41 7.97 -7.35
C THR A 187 3.70 8.26 -6.03
N ASP A 188 2.36 8.28 -6.04
CA ASP A 188 1.48 8.29 -4.86
C ASP A 188 1.81 7.16 -3.89
N ASN A 189 2.24 6.01 -4.41
CA ASN A 189 2.65 4.88 -3.57
C ASN A 189 3.87 5.17 -2.69
N VAL A 190 4.67 6.18 -3.01
CA VAL A 190 5.76 6.69 -2.15
C VAL A 190 5.36 7.97 -1.43
N SER A 191 4.76 8.91 -2.17
CA SER A 191 4.49 10.26 -1.65
C SER A 191 3.41 10.27 -0.57
N ILE A 192 2.38 9.40 -0.67
CA ILE A 192 1.33 9.30 0.35
C ILE A 192 1.92 8.83 1.68
N PRO A 193 2.66 7.70 1.77
CA PRO A 193 3.35 7.30 2.99
C PRO A 193 4.27 8.37 3.57
N PHE A 194 5.06 9.02 2.71
CA PHE A 194 5.96 10.08 3.13
C PHE A 194 5.23 11.25 3.78
N VAL A 195 4.19 11.76 3.12
CA VAL A 195 3.39 12.90 3.62
C VAL A 195 2.60 12.50 4.87
N ALA A 196 1.93 11.35 4.85
CA ALA A 196 1.10 10.91 5.96
C ALA A 196 1.94 10.62 7.20
N ALA A 197 2.97 9.79 7.09
CA ALA A 197 3.84 9.47 8.22
C ALA A 197 4.62 10.70 8.70
N GLY A 198 5.13 11.51 7.77
CA GLY A 198 5.92 12.70 8.09
C GLY A 198 5.13 13.75 8.87
N LEU A 199 3.88 14.01 8.47
CA LEU A 199 3.00 14.93 9.19
C LEU A 199 2.58 14.37 10.56
N LEU A 200 2.23 13.08 10.64
CA LEU A 200 1.85 12.46 11.91
C LEU A 200 3.02 12.40 12.91
N ALA A 201 4.26 12.32 12.44
CA ALA A 201 5.43 12.30 13.31
C ALA A 201 5.75 13.66 13.96
N VAL A 202 5.15 14.75 13.48
CA VAL A 202 5.45 16.13 13.96
C VAL A 202 4.23 16.86 14.54
N LEU A 203 3.03 16.27 14.47
CA LEU A 203 1.76 16.82 14.97
C LEU A 203 1.27 16.06 16.20
#